data_AF-A0A0G0C5B2-F1
#
_entry.id   AF-A0A0G0C5B2-F1
#
_cell.length_a   1.000
_cell.length_b   1.000
_cell.length_c   1.000
_cell.angle_alpha   90.00
_cell.angle_beta   90.00
_cell.angle_gamma   90.00
#
_symmetry.space_group_name_H-M   'P 1'
#
loop_
_entity.id
_entity.type
_entity.pdbx_description
1 polymer ?
#
loop_
_entity_poly.entity_id
_entity_poly.type
_entity_poly.pdbx_seq_one_letter_code
_entity_poly.pdbx_strand_id
1 'polypeptide(L)'
;MKKIPKKIEFVKNSEKYYEFMRLLRNDTIVQKGFIEQVNITPAQQVEYMKKYKENYYICLVDGNPAGFIGTIDGDIRIATHPKYQGNGIGLFMVKELMKKNKNIQAKIKIDNNPSMKLFEKAGFKLKYYIFEP
;
A
#
# COMPACT_ATOMS: atom_id res chain seq x y z
N MET A 1 9.15 -21.70 21.38
CA MET A 1 9.56 -21.61 19.96
C MET A 1 10.20 -20.25 19.70
N LYS A 2 11.48 -20.20 19.32
CA LYS A 2 12.12 -18.94 18.87
C LYS A 2 11.55 -18.60 17.49
N LYS A 3 10.84 -17.48 17.36
CA LYS A 3 10.40 -16.97 16.05
C LYS A 3 11.65 -16.62 15.25
N ILE A 4 11.91 -17.34 14.17
CA ILE A 4 12.93 -16.96 13.19
C ILE A 4 12.56 -15.54 12.71
N PRO A 5 13.47 -14.55 12.78
CA PRO A 5 13.17 -13.22 12.30
C PRO A 5 12.93 -13.28 10.80
N LYS A 6 11.75 -12.81 10.36
CA LYS A 6 11.43 -12.74 8.93
C LYS A 6 12.28 -11.67 8.27
N LYS A 7 12.89 -11.96 7.13
CA LYS A 7 13.62 -10.98 6.33
C LYS A 7 12.60 -10.09 5.63
N ILE A 8 12.66 -8.78 5.85
CA ILE A 8 11.77 -7.80 5.23
C ILE A 8 12.60 -6.93 4.27
N GLU A 9 12.14 -6.78 3.04
CA GLU A 9 12.85 -6.03 1.99
C GLU A 9 11.91 -5.02 1.32
N PHE A 10 12.44 -3.84 0.97
CA PHE A 10 11.70 -2.78 0.29
C PHE A 10 12.32 -2.54 -1.09
N VAL A 11 11.65 -3.03 -2.14
CA VAL A 11 12.20 -3.05 -3.49
C VAL A 11 11.38 -2.17 -4.44
N LYS A 12 12.03 -1.67 -5.49
CA LYS A 12 11.34 -0.92 -6.55
C LYS A 12 10.36 -1.83 -7.30
N ASN A 13 9.20 -1.30 -7.66
CA ASN A 13 8.24 -2.02 -8.51
C ASN A 13 8.84 -2.34 -9.89
N SER A 14 8.45 -3.47 -10.45
CA SER A 14 8.77 -3.92 -11.81
C SER A 14 7.70 -4.88 -12.31
N GLU A 15 7.73 -5.20 -13.61
CA GLU A 15 6.66 -5.93 -14.30
C GLU A 15 6.27 -7.26 -13.63
N LYS A 16 7.24 -7.97 -13.04
CA LYS A 16 7.00 -9.22 -12.30
C LYS A 16 6.05 -9.09 -11.10
N TYR A 17 5.82 -7.87 -10.60
CA TYR A 17 4.92 -7.61 -9.48
C TYR A 17 3.56 -7.05 -9.89
N TYR A 18 3.35 -6.76 -11.18
CA TYR A 18 2.11 -6.11 -11.63
C TYR A 18 0.89 -6.98 -11.34
N GLU A 19 1.01 -8.28 -11.58
CA GLU A 19 -0.08 -9.22 -11.33
C GLU A 19 -0.36 -9.37 -9.84
N PHE A 20 0.67 -9.42 -8.99
CA PHE A 20 0.50 -9.39 -7.55
C PHE A 20 -0.28 -8.14 -7.08
N MET A 21 0.13 -6.96 -7.56
CA MET A 21 -0.55 -5.71 -7.21
C MET A 21 -2.00 -5.70 -7.68
N ARG A 22 -2.27 -6.19 -8.90
CA ARG A 22 -3.62 -6.26 -9.46
C ARG A 22 -4.51 -7.18 -8.64
N LEU A 23 -4.05 -8.41 -8.39
CA LEU A 23 -4.78 -9.38 -7.59
C LEU A 23 -5.04 -8.85 -6.18
N LEU A 24 -4.06 -8.20 -5.56
CA LEU A 24 -4.21 -7.62 -4.23
C LEU A 24 -5.20 -6.44 -4.21
N ARG A 25 -5.28 -5.64 -5.28
CA ARG A 25 -6.27 -4.55 -5.40
C ARG A 25 -7.69 -5.05 -5.68
N ASN A 26 -7.81 -6.21 -6.32
CA ASN A 26 -9.09 -6.87 -6.59
C ASN A 26 -9.53 -7.81 -5.46
N ASP A 27 -8.68 -8.08 -4.46
CA ASP A 27 -9.04 -8.88 -3.29
C ASP A 27 -10.16 -8.18 -2.50
N THR A 28 -11.27 -8.88 -2.28
CA THR A 28 -12.50 -8.28 -1.70
C THR A 28 -12.34 -7.84 -0.25
N ILE A 29 -11.38 -8.40 0.49
CA ILE A 29 -11.07 -7.97 1.87
C ILE A 29 -10.29 -6.66 1.82
N VAL A 30 -9.34 -6.57 0.89
CA VAL A 30 -8.46 -5.41 0.74
C VAL A 30 -9.16 -4.24 0.06
N GLN A 31 -9.98 -4.50 -0.94
CA GLN A 31 -10.68 -3.50 -1.75
C GLN A 31 -11.61 -2.61 -0.91
N LYS A 32 -12.21 -3.15 0.17
CA LYS A 32 -13.04 -2.38 1.11
C LYS A 32 -12.31 -1.15 1.69
N GLY A 33 -11.00 -1.26 1.87
CA GLY A 33 -10.16 -0.17 2.38
C GLY A 33 -9.88 0.94 1.38
N PHE A 34 -10.05 0.70 0.08
CA PHE A 34 -9.82 1.68 -0.98
C PHE A 34 -11.06 2.55 -1.22
N ILE A 35 -10.84 3.85 -1.45
CA ILE A 35 -11.89 4.81 -1.79
C ILE A 35 -12.61 4.36 -3.07
N GLU A 36 -11.85 4.11 -4.13
CA GLU A 36 -12.36 3.58 -5.40
C GLU A 36 -12.37 2.04 -5.39
N GLN A 37 -13.53 1.46 -5.67
CA GLN A 37 -13.71 0.00 -5.76
C GLN A 37 -13.98 -0.38 -7.21
N VAL A 38 -12.92 -0.76 -7.93
CA VAL A 38 -12.99 -1.16 -9.33
C VAL A 38 -12.33 -2.53 -9.52
N ASN A 39 -12.90 -3.35 -10.41
CA ASN A 39 -12.24 -4.58 -10.85
C ASN A 39 -11.23 -4.24 -11.95
N ILE A 40 -9.95 -4.50 -11.69
CA ILE A 40 -8.85 -4.14 -12.59
C ILE A 40 -8.47 -5.34 -13.44
N THR A 41 -8.56 -5.19 -14.76
CA THR A 41 -8.13 -6.21 -15.71
C THR A 41 -6.59 -6.22 -15.86
N PRO A 42 -5.98 -7.33 -16.32
CA PRO A 42 -4.54 -7.37 -16.59
C PRO A 42 -4.06 -6.24 -17.52
N ALA A 43 -4.80 -5.98 -18.60
CA ALA A 43 -4.49 -4.91 -19.54
C ALA A 43 -4.52 -3.52 -18.87
N GLN A 44 -5.56 -3.24 -18.07
CA GLN A 44 -5.66 -1.97 -17.33
C GLN A 44 -4.50 -1.80 -16.34
N GLN A 45 -4.08 -2.88 -15.66
CA GLN A 45 -2.95 -2.83 -14.75
C GLN A 45 -1.64 -2.51 -15.49
N VAL A 46 -1.41 -3.14 -16.64
CA VAL A 46 -0.20 -2.90 -17.45
C VAL A 46 -0.17 -1.45 -17.93
N GLU A 47 -1.26 -0.94 -18.50
CA GLU A 47 -1.34 0.46 -18.94
C GLU A 47 -1.13 1.45 -17.79
N TYR A 48 -1.77 1.18 -16.65
CA TYR A 48 -1.57 2.00 -15.45
C TYR A 48 -0.11 2.00 -14.99
N MET A 49 0.56 0.84 -15.01
CA MET A 49 1.95 0.74 -14.58
C MET A 49 2.95 1.30 -15.59
N LYS A 50 2.65 1.34 -16.89
CA LYS A 50 3.48 2.09 -17.86
C LYS A 50 3.63 3.55 -17.46
N LYS A 51 2.56 4.16 -16.94
CA LYS A 51 2.56 5.56 -16.47
C LYS A 51 3.18 5.73 -15.09
N TYR A 52 2.93 4.80 -14.16
CA TYR A 52 3.19 5.03 -12.74
C TYR A 52 4.17 4.07 -12.07
N LYS A 53 4.79 3.11 -12.78
CA LYS A 53 5.67 2.11 -12.14
C LYS A 53 6.74 2.71 -11.23
N GLU A 54 7.27 3.87 -11.60
CA GLU A 54 8.33 4.56 -10.86
C GLU A 54 7.85 5.11 -9.50
N ASN A 55 6.55 5.23 -9.33
CA ASN A 55 5.96 5.75 -8.09
C ASN A 55 5.67 4.65 -7.07
N TYR A 56 5.90 3.38 -7.41
CA TYR A 56 5.55 2.22 -6.58
C TYR A 56 6.76 1.41 -6.11
N TYR A 57 6.57 0.80 -4.95
CA TYR A 57 7.49 -0.10 -4.28
C TYR A 57 6.75 -1.31 -3.74
N ILE A 58 7.46 -2.42 -3.61
CA ILE A 58 6.95 -3.70 -3.12
C ILE A 58 7.67 -4.05 -1.83
N CYS A 59 6.92 -4.48 -0.83
CA CYS A 59 7.47 -5.10 0.36
C CYS A 59 7.54 -6.60 0.16
N LEU A 60 8.72 -7.19 0.36
CA LEU A 60 8.92 -8.62 0.39
C LEU A 60 9.09 -9.09 1.83
N VAL A 61 8.54 -10.27 2.14
CA VAL A 61 8.76 -11.00 3.39
C VAL A 61 9.27 -12.37 3.02
N ASP A 62 10.51 -12.66 3.39
CA ASP A 62 11.23 -13.89 3.03
C ASP A 62 11.18 -14.14 1.52
N GLY A 63 11.45 -13.08 0.73
CA GLY A 63 11.40 -13.10 -0.75
C GLY A 63 10.00 -13.05 -1.38
N ASN A 64 8.92 -13.20 -0.60
CA ASN A 64 7.55 -13.23 -1.12
C ASN A 64 6.87 -11.86 -1.05
N PRO A 65 6.11 -11.43 -2.07
CA PRO A 65 5.42 -10.14 -2.03
C PRO A 65 4.34 -10.12 -0.94
N ALA A 66 4.47 -9.18 -0.01
CA ALA A 66 3.61 -9.03 1.16
C ALA A 66 2.73 -7.77 1.10
N GLY A 67 3.05 -6.83 0.24
CA GLY A 67 2.28 -5.60 0.04
C GLY A 67 2.95 -4.67 -0.96
N PHE A 68 2.25 -3.61 -1.34
CA PHE A 68 2.79 -2.52 -2.14
C PHE A 68 2.46 -1.18 -1.50
N ILE A 69 3.28 -0.18 -1.84
CA ILE A 69 3.03 1.21 -1.54
C ILE A 69 3.49 2.08 -2.70
N GLY A 70 2.77 3.16 -2.97
CA GLY A 70 3.21 4.18 -3.92
C GLY A 70 2.48 5.49 -3.70
N THR A 71 2.83 6.50 -4.49
CA THR A 71 2.21 7.83 -4.41
C THR A 71 1.79 8.34 -5.77
N ILE A 72 0.58 8.88 -5.87
CA ILE A 72 0.10 9.56 -7.07
C ILE A 72 -0.37 10.95 -6.64
N ASP A 73 0.24 11.98 -7.20
CA ASP A 73 -0.03 13.38 -6.84
C ASP A 73 0.04 13.63 -5.32
N GLY A 74 1.03 13.00 -4.67
CA GLY A 74 1.25 13.06 -3.23
C GLY A 74 0.35 12.15 -2.38
N ASP A 75 -0.72 11.56 -2.94
CA ASP A 75 -1.61 10.66 -2.20
C ASP A 75 -1.07 9.22 -2.16
N ILE A 76 -0.97 8.66 -0.96
CA ILE A 76 -0.43 7.33 -0.68
C ILE A 76 -1.46 6.26 -1.04
N ARG A 77 -1.02 5.32 -1.88
CA ARG A 77 -1.76 4.11 -2.24
C ARG A 77 -1.03 2.92 -1.65
N ILE A 78 -1.64 2.27 -0.67
CA ILE A 78 -1.02 1.18 0.09
C ILE A 78 -1.98 -0.01 0.24
N ALA A 79 -1.44 -1.22 0.09
CA ALA A 79 -2.13 -2.44 0.48
C ALA A 79 -1.14 -3.45 1.07
N THR A 80 -1.56 -4.13 2.12
CA THR A 80 -0.86 -5.29 2.69
C THR A 80 -1.70 -6.53 2.43
N HIS A 81 -1.08 -7.58 1.90
CA HIS A 81 -1.73 -8.86 1.67
C HIS A 81 -2.30 -9.42 2.99
N PRO A 82 -3.55 -9.95 3.04
CA PRO A 82 -4.23 -10.34 4.28
C PRO A 82 -3.39 -11.18 5.24
N LYS A 83 -2.69 -12.19 4.74
CA LYS A 83 -1.74 -13.04 5.49
C LYS A 83 -0.68 -12.27 6.31
N TYR A 84 -0.30 -11.07 5.89
CA TYR A 84 0.76 -10.27 6.48
C TYR A 84 0.24 -9.04 7.25
N GLN A 85 -1.08 -8.81 7.26
CA GLN A 85 -1.69 -7.74 8.05
C GLN A 85 -1.50 -7.97 9.55
N GLY A 86 -1.55 -6.90 10.35
CA GLY A 86 -1.31 -6.97 11.80
C GLY A 86 0.14 -7.21 12.23
N ASN A 87 1.06 -7.49 11.31
CA ASN A 87 2.47 -7.81 11.61
C ASN A 87 3.45 -6.64 11.37
N GLY A 88 2.95 -5.41 11.27
CA GLY A 88 3.79 -4.21 11.09
C GLY A 88 4.28 -3.94 9.65
N ILE A 89 3.90 -4.76 8.66
CA ILE A 89 4.33 -4.61 7.26
C ILE A 89 3.88 -3.28 6.65
N GLY A 90 2.63 -2.86 6.88
CA GLY A 90 2.15 -1.55 6.43
C GLY A 90 2.98 -0.40 7.01
N LEU A 91 3.31 -0.47 8.31
CA LEU A 91 4.09 0.56 9.00
C LEU A 91 5.51 0.65 8.45
N PHE A 92 6.12 -0.50 8.18
CA PHE A 92 7.42 -0.58 7.52
C PHE A 92 7.38 0.11 6.16
N MET A 93 6.41 -0.24 5.30
CA MET A 93 6.27 0.36 3.97
C MET A 93 6.10 1.89 4.01
N VAL A 94 5.24 2.40 4.90
CA VAL A 94 5.03 3.86 5.06
C VAL A 94 6.32 4.55 5.49
N LYS A 95 7.03 4.00 6.48
CA LYS A 95 8.30 4.59 6.96
C LYS A 95 9.38 4.60 5.88
N GLU A 96 9.50 3.54 5.08
CA GLU A 96 10.45 3.51 3.96
C GLU A 96 10.09 4.53 2.88
N LEU A 97 8.80 4.68 2.55
CA LEU A 97 8.35 5.70 1.61
C LEU A 97 8.65 7.12 2.15
N MET A 98 8.41 7.39 3.43
CA MET A 98 8.69 8.69 4.08
C MET A 98 10.17 9.08 4.08
N LYS A 99 11.10 8.12 3.96
CA LYS A 99 12.52 8.41 3.79
C LYS A 99 12.82 8.95 2.39
N LYS A 100 12.04 8.55 1.39
CA LYS A 100 12.23 8.88 -0.02
C LYS A 100 11.44 10.12 -0.45
N ASN A 101 10.26 10.33 0.11
CA ASN A 101 9.40 11.47 -0.21
C ASN A 101 8.81 12.08 1.07
N LYS A 102 8.97 13.40 1.23
CA LYS A 102 8.43 14.17 2.36
C LYS A 102 7.09 14.83 2.08
N ASN A 103 6.74 15.02 0.81
CA ASN A 103 5.49 15.65 0.41
C ASN A 103 4.46 14.58 0.07
N ILE A 104 3.95 13.90 1.10
CA ILE A 104 3.00 12.81 0.97
C ILE A 104 1.86 12.95 1.97
N GLN A 105 0.67 12.53 1.56
CA GLN A 105 -0.55 12.51 2.34
C GLN A 105 -1.29 11.18 2.13
N ALA A 106 -2.23 10.85 3.00
CA ALA A 106 -3.06 9.67 2.85
C ALA A 106 -4.53 10.05 3.00
N LYS A 107 -5.31 9.77 1.96
CA LYS A 107 -6.77 9.82 2.03
C LYS A 107 -7.29 8.49 2.57
N ILE A 108 -8.06 8.55 3.65
CA ILE A 108 -8.52 7.37 4.39
C ILE A 108 -10.04 7.49 4.61
N LYS A 109 -10.78 6.40 4.35
CA LYS A 109 -12.20 6.33 4.70
C LYS A 109 -12.39 6.41 6.21
N ILE A 110 -13.46 7.07 6.66
CA ILE A 110 -13.75 7.30 8.09
C ILE A 110 -13.93 5.99 8.88
N ASP A 111 -14.33 4.90 8.22
CA ASP A 111 -14.55 3.58 8.82
C ASP A 111 -13.31 2.67 8.72
N ASN A 112 -12.24 3.09 8.05
CA ASN A 112 -11.01 2.34 7.88
C ASN A 112 -10.06 2.55 9.08
N ASN A 113 -10.52 2.08 10.25
CA ASN A 113 -9.79 2.10 11.52
C ASN A 113 -8.35 1.52 11.43
N PRO A 114 -8.09 0.42 10.71
CA PRO A 114 -6.73 -0.09 10.55
C PRO A 114 -5.78 0.90 9.88
N SER A 115 -6.24 1.59 8.83
CA SER A 115 -5.43 2.57 8.11
C SER A 115 -5.20 3.84 8.94
N MET A 116 -6.22 4.33 9.64
CA MET A 116 -6.04 5.48 10.56
C MET A 116 -4.94 5.20 11.60
N LYS A 117 -5.02 4.06 12.29
CA LYS A 117 -4.00 3.64 13.28
C LYS A 117 -2.62 3.45 12.65
N LEU A 118 -2.55 2.97 11.41
CA LEU A 118 -1.30 2.82 10.67
C LEU A 118 -0.63 4.18 10.45
N PHE A 119 -1.36 5.16 9.92
CA PHE A 119 -0.81 6.47 9.60
C PHE A 119 -0.47 7.28 10.85
N GLU A 120 -1.29 7.21 11.91
CA GLU A 120 -0.96 7.78 13.22
C GLU A 120 0.36 7.22 13.78
N LYS A 121 0.54 5.89 13.77
CA LYS A 121 1.79 5.24 14.20
C LYS A 121 2.99 5.59 13.32
N ALA A 122 2.76 5.95 12.06
CA ALA A 122 3.80 6.44 11.16
C ALA A 122 4.15 7.93 11.41
N GLY A 123 3.40 8.63 12.26
CA GLY A 123 3.62 10.04 12.61
C GLY A 123 2.80 11.04 11.79
N PHE A 124 1.84 10.56 11.00
CA PHE A 124 0.88 11.44 10.33
C PHE A 124 -0.10 12.01 11.35
N LYS A 125 -0.62 13.20 11.05
CA LYS A 125 -1.64 13.87 11.85
C LYS A 125 -2.85 14.14 10.96
N LEU A 126 -4.05 13.83 11.44
CA LEU A 126 -5.28 14.25 10.76
C LEU A 126 -5.31 15.78 10.66
N LYS A 127 -5.65 16.31 9.47
CA LYS A 127 -5.65 17.75 9.21
C LYS A 127 -7.03 18.31 8.94
N TYR A 128 -7.86 17.60 8.19
CA TYR A 128 -9.20 18.04 7.82
C TYR A 128 -10.05 16.84 7.41
N TYR A 129 -11.36 17.06 7.43
CA TYR A 129 -12.35 16.16 6.83
C TYR A 129 -12.75 16.71 5.45
N ILE A 130 -13.02 15.81 4.51
CA ILE A 130 -13.58 16.15 3.20
C ILE A 130 -15.06 15.75 3.22
N PHE A 131 -15.94 16.69 2.91
CA PHE A 131 -17.39 16.46 2.78
C PHE A 131 -17.72 16.46 1.28
N GLU A 132 -18.48 15.47 0.83
CA GLU A 132 -18.92 15.28 -0.56
C GLU A 132 -20.46 15.19 -0.57
N PRO A 133 -21.15 15.63 -1.66
CA PRO A 133 -22.61 15.67 -1.76
C PRO A 133 -23.28 14.29 -1.80
#